data_AF-A0A2M9L6I0-F1
#
_entry.id   AF-A0A2M9L6I0-F1
#
_cell.length_a   1.000
_cell.length_b   1.000
_cell.length_c   1.000
_cell.angle_alpha   90.00
_cell.angle_beta   90.00
_cell.angle_gamma   90.00
#
_symmetry.space_group_name_H-M   'P 1'
#
loop_
_entity.id
_entity.type
_entity.pdbx_description
1 polymer ?
#
loop_
_entity_poly.entity_id
_entity_poly.type
_entity_poly.pdbx_seq_one_letter_code
_entity_poly.pdbx_strand_id
1 'polypeptide(L)'
;MWRTGFGRGKGQTVTGRADIRQGAAAGCRCCAVDTSRPVRRVLSPGTRATAVAVAGTLAALGGLHAVWSRSPWPCRDRDRFADLVVGVAPEQLPSAQACLGVAGLLGTAAYLVAARGGALPAIGPRRLRTTGTATVAGVLLTRALAGPLAFAHRTPAFVHLDRRLYAPLCLALGTGAAVVAARGK
;
A
#
# COMPACT_ATOMS: atom_id res chain seq x y z
N MET A 1 -77.59 18.84 1.84
CA MET A 1 -78.56 19.02 2.93
C MET A 1 -77.89 19.94 3.97
N TRP A 2 -78.43 21.17 4.13
CA TRP A 2 -78.11 22.28 5.07
C TRP A 2 -76.78 23.05 4.89
N ARG A 3 -76.75 24.33 4.47
CA ARG A 3 -77.18 25.63 5.07
C ARG A 3 -76.33 26.07 6.29
N THR A 4 -75.42 27.03 6.11
CA THR A 4 -75.49 28.50 6.42
C THR A 4 -75.19 28.88 7.87
N GLY A 5 -74.41 29.94 8.06
CA GLY A 5 -74.43 30.79 9.27
C GLY A 5 -73.04 31.31 9.65
N PHE A 6 -72.63 32.57 9.46
CA PHE A 6 -73.12 33.87 9.96
C PHE A 6 -72.41 34.32 11.26
N GLY A 7 -72.02 35.62 11.28
CA GLY A 7 -71.78 36.43 12.47
C GLY A 7 -70.34 36.41 13.01
N ARG A 8 -69.53 37.47 12.93
CA ARG A 8 -69.62 38.84 13.50
C ARG A 8 -69.33 38.87 15.03
N GLY A 9 -68.21 39.49 15.41
CA GLY A 9 -67.87 39.95 16.77
C GLY A 9 -66.35 40.14 16.90
N LYS A 10 -65.79 41.36 16.80
CA LYS A 10 -65.61 42.42 17.82
C LYS A 10 -64.78 42.01 19.05
N GLY A 11 -63.71 42.79 19.29
CA GLY A 11 -62.83 42.80 20.48
C GLY A 11 -61.36 42.88 20.02
N GLN A 12 -60.63 44.01 20.01
CA GLN A 12 -60.16 44.81 21.17
C GLN A 12 -59.75 43.87 22.32
N THR A 13 -58.52 43.82 22.86
CA THR A 13 -57.47 44.84 23.00
C THR A 13 -56.22 44.19 23.61
N VAL A 14 -55.04 44.79 23.37
CA VAL A 14 -53.94 45.01 24.33
C VAL A 14 -52.88 43.90 24.57
N THR A 15 -51.66 44.29 24.14
CA THR A 15 -50.29 44.05 24.67
C THR A 15 -49.65 42.67 24.64
N GLY A 16 -48.49 42.60 23.99
CA GLY A 16 -47.52 41.54 24.26
C GLY A 16 -46.40 41.39 23.23
N ARG A 17 -45.49 42.37 23.19
CA ARG A 17 -44.03 42.25 22.97
C ARG A 17 -43.47 41.09 22.12
N ALA A 18 -42.64 41.51 21.14
CA ALA A 18 -41.62 40.77 20.40
C ALA A 18 -42.14 39.82 19.33
N ASP A 19 -41.89 40.10 18.04
CA ASP A 19 -40.76 39.51 17.33
C ASP A 19 -40.67 40.05 15.88
N ILE A 20 -39.52 39.83 15.24
CA ILE A 20 -39.26 39.93 13.79
C ILE A 20 -39.01 41.35 13.27
N ARG A 21 -37.83 41.88 13.58
CA ARG A 21 -37.09 42.67 12.58
C ARG A 21 -36.40 41.69 11.62
N GLN A 22 -37.09 41.38 10.53
CA GLN A 22 -36.47 40.91 9.29
C GLN A 22 -35.58 42.04 8.75
N GLY A 23 -34.37 42.09 9.28
CA GLY A 23 -33.27 42.90 8.78
C GLY A 23 -32.60 42.17 7.63
N ALA A 24 -32.69 42.77 6.45
CA ALA A 24 -31.89 42.47 5.29
C ALA A 24 -30.39 42.38 5.63
N ALA A 25 -29.76 41.27 5.27
CA ALA A 25 -28.33 41.14 5.04
C ALA A 25 -28.19 40.06 3.95
N ALA A 26 -27.95 40.34 2.67
CA ALA A 26 -26.86 41.14 2.11
C ALA A 26 -25.51 40.82 2.79
N GLY A 27 -25.10 39.55 2.71
CA GLY A 27 -23.82 39.07 3.24
C GLY A 27 -23.08 38.21 2.22
N CYS A 28 -22.12 38.84 1.53
CA CYS A 28 -20.92 38.33 0.89
C CYS A 28 -20.79 36.80 0.61
N ARG A 29 -20.86 36.41 -0.67
CA ARG A 29 -20.45 35.10 -1.19
C ARG A 29 -18.92 34.92 -1.34
N CYS A 30 -18.10 35.66 -0.60
CA CYS A 30 -16.64 35.62 -0.75
C CYS A 30 -15.92 34.63 0.19
N CYS A 31 -16.63 33.97 1.12
CA CYS A 31 -16.02 33.07 2.11
C CYS A 31 -16.49 31.61 2.05
N ALA A 32 -17.10 31.17 0.94
CA ALA A 32 -17.32 29.74 0.74
C ALA A 32 -15.98 29.09 0.33
N VAL A 33 -15.11 28.87 1.33
CA VAL A 33 -14.06 27.85 1.23
C VAL A 33 -14.77 26.54 0.98
N ASP A 34 -14.74 26.08 -0.27
CA ASP A 34 -15.21 24.78 -0.71
C ASP A 34 -14.29 23.71 -0.09
N THR A 35 -14.55 23.35 1.18
CA THR A 35 -13.92 22.25 1.91
C THR A 35 -14.32 20.88 1.35
N SER A 36 -15.19 20.85 0.33
CA SER A 36 -15.80 19.64 -0.23
C SER A 36 -14.95 18.99 -1.31
N ARG A 37 -13.87 19.62 -1.80
CA ARG A 37 -12.98 18.98 -2.76
C ARG A 37 -12.06 18.04 -2.00
N PRO A 38 -12.22 16.70 -2.11
CA PRO A 38 -11.16 15.82 -1.69
C PRO A 38 -9.94 16.26 -2.47
N VAL A 39 -8.91 16.74 -1.76
CA VAL A 39 -7.59 16.99 -2.32
C VAL A 39 -7.15 15.62 -2.85
N ARG A 40 -7.49 15.34 -4.12
CA ARG A 40 -6.90 14.23 -4.86
C ARG A 40 -5.45 14.63 -4.92
N ARG A 41 -4.67 14.14 -3.95
CA ARG A 41 -3.22 14.16 -4.00
C ARG A 41 -2.88 13.48 -5.31
N VAL A 42 -2.65 14.28 -6.36
CA VAL A 42 -2.07 13.79 -7.59
C VAL A 42 -0.72 13.27 -7.13
N LEU A 43 -0.56 11.94 -7.15
CA LEU A 43 0.73 11.35 -6.81
C LEU A 43 1.75 11.99 -7.73
N SER A 44 2.88 12.42 -7.17
CA SER A 44 3.97 12.86 -8.01
C SER A 44 4.27 11.74 -9.02
N PRO A 45 4.50 12.05 -10.31
CA PRO A 45 4.83 11.05 -11.32
C PRO A 45 5.93 10.08 -10.85
N GLY A 46 6.89 10.61 -10.08
CA GLY A 46 7.94 9.84 -9.42
C GLY A 46 7.44 8.76 -8.47
N THR A 47 6.44 9.02 -7.61
CA THR A 47 5.94 8.00 -6.67
C THR A 47 5.26 6.84 -7.38
N ARG A 48 4.54 7.13 -8.47
CA ARG A 48 3.90 6.09 -9.29
C ARG A 48 4.95 5.25 -10.01
N ALA A 49 5.97 5.89 -10.57
CA ALA A 49 7.08 5.20 -11.23
C ALA A 49 7.84 4.29 -10.25
N THR A 50 8.17 4.78 -9.04
CA THR A 50 8.78 3.96 -7.98
C THR A 50 7.89 2.77 -7.61
N ALA A 51 6.58 2.98 -7.45
CA ALA A 51 5.66 1.90 -7.13
C ALA A 51 5.60 0.83 -8.23
N VAL A 52 5.57 1.23 -9.50
CA VAL A 52 5.59 0.29 -10.64
C VAL A 52 6.92 -0.47 -10.69
N ALA A 53 8.06 0.21 -10.52
CA ALA A 53 9.36 -0.43 -10.53
C ALA A 53 9.52 -1.45 -9.39
N VAL A 54 9.16 -1.05 -8.15
CA VAL A 54 9.24 -1.94 -6.99
C VAL A 54 8.26 -3.11 -7.13
N ALA A 55 7.01 -2.86 -7.50
CA ALA A 55 6.02 -3.91 -7.68
C ALA A 55 6.40 -4.88 -8.81
N GLY A 56 6.88 -4.37 -9.95
CA GLY A 56 7.36 -5.18 -11.06
C GLY A 56 8.54 -6.06 -10.65
N THR A 57 9.49 -5.51 -9.89
CA THR A 57 10.63 -6.28 -9.38
C THR A 57 10.18 -7.37 -8.39
N LEU A 58 9.28 -7.05 -7.46
CA LEU A 58 8.71 -8.04 -6.53
C LEU A 58 7.93 -9.14 -7.27
N ALA A 59 7.15 -8.78 -8.29
CA ALA A 59 6.43 -9.74 -9.12
C ALA A 59 7.38 -10.63 -9.92
N ALA A 60 8.46 -10.08 -10.49
CA ALA A 60 9.48 -10.84 -11.20
C ALA A 60 10.18 -11.84 -10.25
N LEU A 61 10.54 -11.42 -9.04
CA LEU A 61 11.12 -12.30 -8.02
C LEU A 61 10.15 -13.39 -7.57
N GLY A 62 8.86 -13.06 -7.42
CA GLY A 62 7.81 -14.03 -7.10
C GLY A 62 7.64 -15.07 -8.22
N GLY A 63 7.62 -14.62 -9.48
CA GLY A 63 7.60 -15.51 -10.64
C GLY A 63 8.82 -16.42 -10.70
N LEU A 64 10.02 -15.88 -10.42
CA LEU A 64 11.24 -16.65 -10.33
C LEU A 64 11.17 -17.74 -9.25
N HIS A 65 10.59 -17.44 -8.09
CA HIS A 65 10.38 -18.44 -7.03
C HIS A 65 9.34 -19.51 -7.43
N ALA A 66 8.31 -19.14 -8.18
CA ALA A 66 7.38 -20.11 -8.75
C ALA A 66 8.08 -21.04 -9.76
N VAL A 67 8.98 -20.50 -10.59
CA VAL A 67 9.82 -21.32 -11.49
C VAL A 67 10.74 -22.24 -10.68
N TRP A 68 11.38 -21.73 -9.63
CA TRP A 68 12.24 -22.51 -8.73
C TRP A 68 11.51 -23.63 -7.99
N SER A 69 10.19 -23.51 -7.79
CA SER A 69 9.40 -24.62 -7.25
C SER A 69 9.41 -25.88 -8.12
N ARG A 70 9.66 -25.71 -9.43
CA ARG A 70 9.56 -26.80 -10.42
C ARG A 70 10.86 -27.05 -11.18
N SER A 71 11.78 -26.09 -11.25
CA SER A 71 13.02 -26.21 -12.03
C SER A 71 14.17 -25.41 -11.42
N PRO A 72 15.40 -25.97 -11.37
CA PRO A 72 16.59 -25.32 -10.80
C PRO A 72 17.21 -24.23 -11.70
N TRP A 73 16.42 -23.64 -12.59
CA TRP A 73 16.84 -22.61 -13.53
C TRP A 73 17.44 -21.41 -12.78
N PRO A 74 18.66 -20.93 -13.05
CA PRO A 74 19.43 -21.02 -14.30
C PRO A 74 20.57 -22.06 -14.29
N CYS A 75 20.74 -22.82 -13.21
CA CYS A 75 21.74 -23.89 -13.15
C CYS A 75 21.16 -25.18 -13.73
N ARG A 76 21.96 -25.91 -14.51
CA ARG A 76 21.58 -27.25 -14.98
C ARG A 76 21.60 -28.30 -13.85
N ASP A 77 22.42 -28.06 -12.83
CA ASP A 77 22.65 -28.97 -11.71
C ASP A 77 22.09 -28.41 -10.39
N ARG A 78 21.38 -29.26 -9.63
CA ARG A 78 20.77 -28.90 -8.35
C ARG A 78 21.81 -28.56 -7.28
N ASP A 79 22.98 -29.19 -7.33
CA ASP A 79 24.05 -28.97 -6.35
C ASP A 79 24.64 -27.56 -6.49
N ARG A 80 24.85 -27.13 -7.73
CA ARG A 80 25.35 -25.78 -8.04
C ARG A 80 24.33 -24.70 -7.70
N PHE A 81 23.04 -25.01 -7.87
CA PHE A 81 21.94 -24.16 -7.42
C PHE A 81 21.91 -24.05 -5.89
N ALA A 82 22.03 -25.17 -5.18
CA ALA A 82 22.04 -25.23 -3.72
C ALA A 82 23.16 -24.36 -3.13
N ASP A 83 24.36 -24.46 -3.71
CA ASP A 83 25.56 -23.78 -3.22
C ASP A 83 25.55 -22.26 -3.53
N LEU A 84 25.09 -21.88 -4.72
CA LEU A 84 25.08 -20.46 -5.15
C LEU A 84 23.87 -19.68 -4.65
N VAL A 85 22.68 -20.29 -4.61
CA VAL A 85 21.40 -19.60 -4.39
C VAL A 85 20.87 -19.77 -2.97
N VAL A 86 21.15 -20.89 -2.31
CA VAL A 86 20.61 -21.20 -0.98
C VAL A 86 21.72 -21.29 0.07
N GLY A 87 22.94 -21.60 -0.36
CA GLY A 87 24.12 -21.79 0.48
C GLY A 87 24.01 -22.98 1.44
N VAL A 88 23.35 -24.05 0.99
CA VAL A 88 23.12 -25.28 1.75
C VAL A 88 23.46 -26.50 0.92
N ALA A 89 23.70 -27.63 1.59
CA ALA A 89 23.87 -28.91 0.92
C ALA A 89 22.57 -29.30 0.16
N PRO A 90 22.66 -30.00 -0.98
CA PRO A 90 21.52 -30.21 -1.88
C PRO A 90 20.35 -30.98 -1.24
N GLU A 91 20.61 -31.73 -0.17
CA GLU A 91 19.61 -32.46 0.62
C GLU A 91 18.80 -31.54 1.53
N GLN A 92 19.30 -30.34 1.81
CA GLN A 92 18.64 -29.30 2.61
C GLN A 92 17.87 -28.29 1.75
N LEU A 93 17.63 -28.61 0.47
CA LEU A 93 16.90 -27.71 -0.43
C LEU A 93 15.50 -27.41 0.12
N PRO A 94 15.08 -26.13 0.15
CA PRO A 94 13.75 -25.77 0.59
C PRO A 94 12.70 -26.47 -0.27
N SER A 95 11.66 -26.98 0.38
CA SER A 95 10.57 -27.68 -0.29
C SER A 95 9.90 -26.75 -1.32
N ALA A 96 9.36 -27.33 -2.40
CA ALA A 96 8.65 -26.57 -3.44
C ALA A 96 7.52 -25.70 -2.85
N GLN A 97 6.95 -26.11 -1.72
CA GLN A 97 5.92 -25.35 -1.00
C GLN A 97 6.45 -24.13 -0.29
N ALA A 98 7.69 -24.15 0.22
CA ALA A 98 8.33 -22.95 0.74
C ALA A 98 8.55 -21.92 -0.38
N CYS A 99 9.01 -22.35 -1.56
CA CYS A 99 9.17 -21.47 -2.72
C CYS A 99 7.85 -20.85 -3.18
N LEU A 100 6.77 -21.66 -3.25
CA LEU A 100 5.43 -21.17 -3.61
C LEU A 100 4.86 -20.22 -2.54
N GLY A 101 5.11 -20.48 -1.26
CA GLY A 101 4.73 -19.58 -0.18
C GLY A 101 5.39 -18.20 -0.33
N VAL A 102 6.71 -18.19 -0.57
CA VAL A 102 7.45 -16.94 -0.82
C VAL A 102 6.98 -16.25 -2.11
N ALA A 103 6.67 -17.01 -3.16
CA ALA A 103 6.09 -16.45 -4.38
C ALA A 103 4.74 -15.75 -4.12
N GLY A 104 3.87 -16.35 -3.31
CA GLY A 104 2.59 -15.75 -2.90
C GLY A 104 2.78 -14.50 -2.04
N LEU A 105 3.72 -14.53 -1.09
CA LEU A 105 4.09 -13.38 -0.27
C LEU A 105 4.63 -12.21 -1.12
N LEU A 106 5.52 -12.49 -2.07
CA LEU A 106 6.06 -11.50 -2.99
C LEU A 106 4.99 -10.94 -3.94
N GLY A 107 4.10 -11.79 -4.45
CA GLY A 107 2.95 -11.35 -5.24
C GLY A 107 2.00 -10.44 -4.46
N THR A 108 1.73 -10.78 -3.20
CA THR A 108 0.93 -9.95 -2.29
C THR A 108 1.61 -8.62 -2.02
N ALA A 109 2.92 -8.62 -1.76
CA ALA A 109 3.72 -7.42 -1.57
C ALA A 109 3.71 -6.52 -2.83
N ALA A 110 3.87 -7.10 -4.01
CA ALA A 110 3.79 -6.40 -5.29
C ALA A 110 2.43 -5.72 -5.48
N TYR A 111 1.34 -6.44 -5.21
CA TYR A 111 -0.01 -5.89 -5.26
C TYR A 111 -0.20 -4.73 -4.27
N LEU A 112 0.24 -4.89 -3.01
CA LEU A 112 0.12 -3.85 -1.99
C LEU A 112 0.87 -2.57 -2.40
N VAL A 113 2.11 -2.69 -2.86
CA VAL A 113 2.92 -1.55 -3.33
C VAL A 113 2.27 -0.89 -4.54
N ALA A 114 1.82 -1.67 -5.53
CA ALA A 114 1.20 -1.13 -6.74
C ALA A 114 -0.16 -0.45 -6.47
N ALA A 115 -1.00 -1.04 -5.62
CA ALA A 115 -2.26 -0.45 -5.19
C ALA A 115 -2.04 0.83 -4.37
N ARG A 116 -1.00 0.86 -3.53
CA ARG A 116 -0.61 2.03 -2.72
C ARG A 116 -0.09 3.18 -3.60
N GLY A 117 0.66 2.85 -4.65
CA GLY A 117 1.16 3.80 -5.65
C GLY A 117 0.17 4.20 -6.74
N GLY A 118 -1.06 3.69 -6.70
CA GLY A 118 -2.10 4.02 -7.70
C GLY A 118 -1.84 3.44 -9.09
N ALA A 119 -1.04 2.37 -9.19
CA ALA A 119 -0.84 1.62 -10.42
C ALA A 119 -1.92 0.54 -10.61
N LEU A 120 -2.44 -0.04 -9.52
CA LEU A 120 -3.55 -1.00 -9.53
C LEU A 120 -4.77 -0.47 -8.77
N PRO A 121 -5.99 -0.97 -9.10
CA PRO A 121 -7.19 -0.68 -8.34
C PRO A 121 -7.00 -1.15 -6.90
N ALA A 122 -7.36 -0.29 -5.95
CA ALA A 122 -7.10 -0.55 -4.55
C ALA A 122 -8.33 -1.20 -3.90
N ILE A 123 -8.23 -2.50 -3.62
CA ILE A 123 -9.27 -3.25 -2.89
C ILE A 123 -8.98 -3.15 -1.39
N GLY A 124 -9.99 -2.75 -0.62
CA GLY A 124 -9.95 -2.73 0.86
C GLY A 124 -9.48 -1.42 1.52
N PRO A 125 -9.45 -1.38 2.86
CA PRO A 125 -9.20 -0.17 3.64
C PRO A 125 -7.80 0.41 3.41
N ARG A 126 -7.70 1.73 3.32
CA ARG A 126 -6.43 2.45 3.16
C ARG A 126 -5.40 2.13 4.24
N ARG A 127 -5.86 1.94 5.49
CA ARG A 127 -4.99 1.59 6.62
C ARG A 127 -4.29 0.26 6.40
N LEU A 128 -5.02 -0.77 5.97
CA LEU A 128 -4.48 -2.10 5.68
C LEU A 128 -3.40 -2.07 4.60
N ARG A 129 -3.60 -1.29 3.53
CA ARG A 129 -2.57 -1.14 2.50
C ARG A 129 -1.34 -0.41 3.01
N THR A 130 -1.53 0.59 3.87
CA THR A 130 -0.42 1.39 4.41
C THR A 130 0.41 0.57 5.38
N THR A 131 -0.25 -0.12 6.32
CA THR A 131 0.43 -1.03 7.25
C THR A 131 1.08 -2.18 6.50
N GLY A 132 0.38 -2.82 5.54
CA GLY A 132 0.95 -3.89 4.72
C GLY A 132 2.18 -3.45 3.92
N THR A 133 2.13 -2.29 3.26
CA THR A 133 3.29 -1.76 2.51
C THR A 133 4.44 -1.38 3.46
N ALA A 134 4.14 -0.83 4.63
CA ALA A 134 5.14 -0.51 5.66
C ALA A 134 5.77 -1.78 6.25
N THR A 135 4.99 -2.85 6.47
CA THR A 135 5.49 -4.15 6.91
C THR A 135 6.41 -4.75 5.87
N VAL A 136 6.04 -4.72 4.58
CA VAL A 136 6.91 -5.18 3.48
C VAL A 136 8.23 -4.40 3.48
N ALA A 137 8.17 -3.06 3.59
CA ALA A 137 9.36 -2.22 3.67
C ALA A 137 10.23 -2.61 4.88
N GLY A 138 9.63 -2.77 6.05
CA GLY A 138 10.31 -3.19 7.28
C GLY A 138 11.01 -4.54 7.12
N VAL A 139 10.31 -5.55 6.60
CA VAL A 139 10.89 -6.89 6.37
C VAL A 139 12.06 -6.84 5.41
N LEU A 140 11.95 -6.10 4.30
CA LEU A 140 13.04 -5.98 3.32
C LEU A 140 14.25 -5.23 3.88
N LEU A 141 14.04 -4.17 4.64
CA LEU A 141 15.11 -3.41 5.29
C LEU A 141 15.78 -4.23 6.40
N THR A 142 15.00 -4.88 7.26
CA THR A 142 15.52 -5.81 8.26
C THR A 142 16.32 -6.92 7.59
N ARG A 143 15.86 -7.46 6.46
CA ARG A 143 16.59 -8.47 5.71
C ARG A 143 17.90 -7.95 5.12
N ALA A 144 17.94 -6.74 4.59
CA ALA A 144 19.16 -6.11 4.09
C ALA A 144 20.21 -5.88 5.19
N LEU A 145 19.77 -5.50 6.40
CA LEU A 145 20.64 -5.22 7.54
C LEU A 145 21.05 -6.47 8.31
N ALA A 146 20.12 -7.42 8.48
CA ALA A 146 20.35 -8.65 9.24
C ALA A 146 20.97 -9.77 8.38
N GLY A 147 20.76 -9.77 7.05
CA GLY A 147 21.29 -10.79 6.13
C GLY A 147 22.79 -11.06 6.28
N PRO A 148 23.66 -10.02 6.32
CA PRO A 148 25.10 -10.19 6.48
C PRO A 148 25.55 -10.87 7.79
N LEU A 149 24.72 -10.80 8.84
CA LEU A 149 24.97 -11.43 10.14
C LEU A 149 24.26 -12.79 10.26
N ALA A 150 23.01 -12.86 9.77
CA ALA A 150 22.16 -14.03 9.85
C ALA A 150 22.60 -15.17 8.93
N PHE A 151 23.33 -14.89 7.84
CA PHE A 151 23.82 -15.92 6.91
C PHE A 151 25.32 -16.12 6.92
N ALA A 152 26.04 -15.55 7.89
CA ALA A 152 27.49 -15.69 7.98
C ALA A 152 27.97 -17.15 8.10
N HIS A 153 27.09 -18.06 8.52
CA HIS A 153 27.34 -19.50 8.65
C HIS A 153 27.04 -20.32 7.38
N ARG A 154 26.56 -19.69 6.31
CA ARG A 154 26.30 -20.34 5.01
C ARG A 154 27.58 -20.39 4.17
N THR A 155 27.52 -21.14 3.07
CA THR A 155 28.65 -21.31 2.14
C THR A 155 29.22 -19.96 1.69
N PRO A 156 30.54 -19.82 1.55
CA PRO A 156 31.20 -18.53 1.28
C PRO A 156 30.75 -17.90 -0.05
N ALA A 157 30.40 -18.70 -1.06
CA ALA A 157 29.86 -18.22 -2.32
C ALA A 157 28.51 -17.49 -2.13
N PHE A 158 27.58 -18.11 -1.39
CA PHE A 158 26.30 -17.49 -1.03
C PHE A 158 26.49 -16.20 -0.23
N VAL A 159 27.37 -16.18 0.78
CA VAL A 159 27.61 -14.97 1.60
C VAL A 159 28.15 -13.81 0.76
N HIS A 160 29.00 -14.11 -0.22
CA HIS A 160 29.52 -13.10 -1.15
C HIS A 160 28.41 -12.51 -2.03
N LEU A 161 27.55 -13.37 -2.60
CA LEU A 161 26.38 -12.92 -3.36
C LEU A 161 25.37 -12.18 -2.50
N ASP A 162 25.12 -12.64 -1.28
CA ASP A 162 24.18 -12.01 -0.34
C ASP A 162 24.59 -10.55 -0.08
N ARG A 163 25.88 -10.33 0.19
CA ARG A 163 26.41 -8.98 0.43
C ARG A 163 26.45 -8.10 -0.82
N ARG A 164 26.76 -8.66 -2.00
CA ARG A 164 26.95 -7.86 -3.23
C ARG A 164 25.69 -7.63 -4.04
N LEU A 165 24.72 -8.55 -4.00
CA LEU A 165 23.53 -8.50 -4.85
C LEU A 165 22.24 -8.48 -4.04
N TYR A 166 22.07 -9.39 -3.07
CA TYR A 166 20.79 -9.52 -2.36
C TYR A 166 20.54 -8.39 -1.36
N ALA A 167 21.50 -8.07 -0.49
CA ALA A 167 21.42 -6.99 0.47
C ALA A 167 21.14 -5.62 -0.19
N PRO A 168 21.89 -5.18 -1.23
CA PRO A 168 21.59 -3.90 -1.88
C PRO A 168 20.24 -3.90 -2.60
N LEU A 169 19.82 -5.03 -3.19
CA LEU A 169 18.52 -5.15 -3.84
C LEU A 169 17.37 -5.08 -2.82
N CYS A 170 17.49 -5.78 -1.68
CA CYS A 170 16.53 -5.68 -0.58
C CYS A 170 16.48 -4.27 0.00
N LEU A 171 17.62 -3.57 0.11
CA LEU A 171 17.68 -2.20 0.58
C LEU A 171 17.00 -1.23 -0.40
N ALA A 172 17.27 -1.37 -1.70
CA ALA A 172 16.63 -0.56 -2.74
C ALA A 172 15.11 -0.78 -2.80
N LEU A 173 14.66 -2.04 -2.72
CA LEU A 173 13.22 -2.36 -2.70
C LEU A 173 12.54 -1.91 -1.41
N GLY A 174 13.20 -2.11 -0.26
CA GLY A 174 12.69 -1.69 1.04
C GLY A 174 12.55 -0.18 1.16
N THR A 175 13.55 0.58 0.71
CA THR A 175 13.50 2.05 0.65
C THR A 175 12.44 2.53 -0.34
N GLY A 176 12.36 1.95 -1.53
CA GLY A 176 11.31 2.26 -2.51
C GLY A 176 9.90 1.99 -1.97
N ALA A 177 9.69 0.87 -1.30
CA ALA A 177 8.43 0.53 -0.65
C ALA A 177 8.10 1.49 0.50
N ALA A 178 9.08 1.92 1.30
CA ALA A 178 8.89 2.91 2.36
C ALA A 178 8.46 4.27 1.80
N VAL A 179 9.08 4.73 0.70
CA VAL A 179 8.69 5.96 0.00
C VAL A 179 7.24 5.87 -0.49
N VAL A 180 6.86 4.74 -1.09
CA VAL A 180 5.48 4.50 -1.55
C VAL A 180 4.48 4.42 -0.39
N ALA A 181 4.87 3.83 0.75
CA ALA A 181 4.04 3.79 1.95
C ALA A 181 3.78 5.20 2.51
N ALA A 182 4.82 6.06 2.54
CA ALA A 182 4.75 7.42 3.05
C ALA A 182 4.03 8.40 2.10
N ARG A 183 4.23 8.25 0.79
CA ARG A 183 3.76 9.19 -0.24
C ARG A 183 2.50 8.73 -0.99
N GLY A 184 2.11 7.46 -0.85
CA GLY A 184 1.00 6.82 -1.57
C GLY A 184 -0.40 7.37 -1.26
N LYS A 185 -1.37 7.05 -2.14
CA LYS A 185 -2.82 7.39 -2.01
C LYS A 185 -3.61 6.66 -0.95
#